data_AF-A0AAX1VQG4-F1
#
_entry.id   AF-A0AAX1VQG4-F1
#
_cell.length_a   1.000
_cell.length_b   1.000
_cell.length_c   1.000
_cell.angle_alpha   90.00
_cell.angle_beta   90.00
_cell.angle_gamma   90.00
#
_symmetry.space_group_name_H-M   'P 1'
#
loop_
_entity.id
_entity.type
_entity.pdbx_description
1 polymer ?
#
loop_
_entity_poly.entity_id
_entity_poly.type
_entity_poly.pdbx_seq_one_letter_code
_entity_poly.pdbx_strand_id
1 'polypeptide(L)'
;MKDEIEKHLGQFWDKRALEIVDDPLSVDDLGAPMESVMAIEALVDIGKMSKVKIPVDVVIRNGGYETKEEFVELVTSGILKHLKNKTHE
;
A
#
# COMPACT_ATOMS: atom_id res chain seq x y z
N MET A 1 3.29 -10.37 11.58
CA MET A 1 2.69 -10.40 10.23
C MET A 1 1.77 -9.22 9.96
N LYS A 2 0.62 -9.07 10.65
CA LYS A 2 -0.25 -7.89 10.44
C LYS A 2 0.51 -6.59 10.74
N ASP A 3 1.13 -6.47 11.91
CA ASP A 3 1.86 -5.26 12.32
C ASP A 3 3.05 -4.93 11.41
N GLU A 4 3.68 -5.96 10.82
CA GLU A 4 4.79 -5.78 9.87
C GLU A 4 4.30 -5.23 8.53
N ILE A 5 3.16 -5.72 8.05
CA ILE A 5 2.50 -5.21 6.82
C ILE A 5 2.09 -3.76 7.03
N GLU A 6 1.40 -3.45 8.13
CA GLU A 6 0.94 -2.09 8.43
C GLU A 6 2.11 -1.12 8.56
N LYS A 7 3.19 -1.54 9.24
CA LYS A 7 4.42 -0.75 9.34
C LYS A 7 5.04 -0.49 7.98
N HIS A 8 5.12 -1.51 7.12
CA HIS A 8 5.72 -1.37 5.79
C HIS A 8 4.91 -0.44 4.88
N LEU A 9 3.58 -0.58 4.88
CA LEU A 9 2.67 0.29 4.15
C LEU A 9 2.75 1.73 4.66
N GLY A 10 2.79 1.92 5.99
CA GLY A 10 2.93 3.24 6.58
C GLY A 10 4.25 3.92 6.21
N GLN A 11 5.36 3.17 6.23
CA GLN A 11 6.67 3.67 5.80
C GLN A 11 6.71 4.01 4.31
N PHE A 12 6.03 3.22 3.48
CA PHE A 12 5.89 3.51 2.06
C PHE A 12 5.18 4.85 1.84
N TRP A 13 4.04 5.06 2.51
CA TRP A 13 3.31 6.33 2.45
C TRP A 13 4.17 7.51 2.92
N ASP A 14 4.82 7.39 4.09
CA ASP A 14 5.64 8.48 4.65
C ASP A 14 6.80 8.84 3.73
N LYS A 15 7.47 7.84 3.15
CA LYS A 15 8.56 8.08 2.20
C LYS A 15 8.07 8.85 0.97
N ARG A 16 6.92 8.45 0.40
CA ARG A 16 6.36 9.13 -0.78
C ARG A 16 5.92 10.55 -0.45
N ALA A 17 5.28 10.76 0.70
CA ALA A 17 4.89 12.08 1.16
C ALA A 17 6.11 13.00 1.31
N LEU A 18 7.25 12.50 1.80
CA LEU A 18 8.50 13.25 1.88
C LEU A 18 9.07 13.60 0.49
N GLU A 19 9.05 12.65 -0.45
CA GLU A 19 9.54 12.87 -1.83
C GLU A 19 8.72 13.94 -2.58
N ILE A 20 7.41 14.05 -2.31
CA ILE A 20 6.52 15.06 -2.90
C ILE A 20 6.80 16.46 -2.33
N VAL A 21 7.03 16.57 -1.03
CA VAL A 21 7.30 17.85 -0.35
C VAL A 21 8.60 18.49 -0.84
N ASP A 22 9.59 17.68 -1.22
CA ASP A 22 10.88 18.17 -1.73
C ASP A 22 10.85 18.59 -3.22
N ASP A 23 9.72 18.44 -3.93
CA ASP A 23 9.57 18.88 -5.32
C ASP A 23 8.78 20.21 -5.42
N PRO A 24 9.45 21.36 -5.64
CA PRO A 24 8.81 22.67 -5.73
C PRO A 24 7.96 22.88 -6.99
N LEU A 25 7.95 21.94 -7.94
CA LEU A 25 7.08 21.94 -9.12
C LEU A 25 5.88 20.99 -8.97
N SER A 26 5.80 20.29 -7.85
CA SER A 26 4.70 19.38 -7.58
C SER A 26 3.40 20.13 -7.34
N VAL A 27 2.33 19.67 -8.00
CA VAL A 27 0.95 20.13 -7.75
C VAL A 27 0.26 19.30 -6.66
N ASP A 28 0.96 18.30 -6.13
CA ASP A 28 0.50 17.39 -5.08
C ASP A 28 0.71 18.05 -3.71
N ASP A 29 -0.14 19.03 -3.40
CA ASP A 29 -0.07 19.83 -2.18
C ASP A 29 -0.50 18.97 -0.97
N LEU A 30 0.38 18.86 0.04
CA LEU A 30 0.10 18.32 1.38
C LEU A 30 -0.47 16.88 1.46
N GLY A 31 0.40 15.88 1.46
CA GLY A 31 0.01 14.50 1.81
C GLY A 31 -0.90 13.87 0.77
N ALA A 32 -0.58 14.11 -0.50
CA ALA A 32 -1.42 13.81 -1.64
C ALA A 32 -1.94 12.37 -1.66
N PRO A 33 -3.17 12.18 -2.18
CA PRO A 33 -3.80 10.87 -2.30
C PRO A 33 -2.87 9.88 -3.01
N MET A 34 -2.80 8.66 -2.50
CA MET A 34 -2.02 7.59 -3.10
C MET A 34 -2.76 7.04 -4.30
N GLU A 35 -2.23 7.26 -5.49
CA GLU A 35 -2.78 6.68 -6.71
C GLU A 35 -2.69 5.16 -6.72
N SER A 36 -3.67 4.51 -7.35
CA SER A 36 -3.75 3.04 -7.45
C SER A 36 -2.50 2.41 -8.06
N VAL A 37 -1.85 3.09 -9.02
CA VAL A 37 -0.60 2.64 -9.65
C VAL A 37 0.55 2.60 -8.65
N MET A 38 0.63 3.60 -7.76
CA MET A 38 1.69 3.69 -6.75
C MET A 38 1.48 2.67 -5.63
N ALA A 39 0.23 2.40 -5.27
CA ALA A 39 -0.11 1.36 -4.31
C ALA A 39 0.34 -0.05 -4.76
N ILE A 40 0.47 -0.31 -6.07
CA ILE A 40 0.99 -1.57 -6.60
C ILE A 40 2.45 -1.80 -6.18
N GLU A 41 3.27 -0.74 -6.13
CA GLU A 41 4.69 -0.86 -5.74
C GLU A 41 4.82 -1.38 -4.30
N ALA A 42 3.97 -0.89 -3.40
CA ALA A 42 3.93 -1.37 -2.02
C ALA A 42 3.59 -2.88 -1.93
N LEU A 43 2.71 -3.38 -2.81
CA LEU A 43 2.38 -4.81 -2.85
C LEU A 43 3.54 -5.68 -3.33
N VAL A 44 4.36 -5.17 -4.24
CA VAL A 44 5.53 -5.91 -4.74
C VAL A 44 6.50 -6.19 -3.59
N ASP A 45 6.73 -5.22 -2.71
CA ASP A 45 7.65 -5.38 -1.59
C ASP A 45 7.09 -6.29 -0.50
N ILE A 46 5.77 -6.20 -0.22
CA ILE A 46 5.12 -7.14 0.70
C ILE A 46 5.10 -8.55 0.11
N GLY A 47 4.87 -8.71 -1.20
CA GLY A 47 4.91 -9.99 -1.88
C GLY A 47 6.28 -10.67 -1.79
N LYS A 48 7.37 -9.90 -1.89
CA LYS A 48 8.74 -10.40 -1.65
C LYS A 48 8.94 -10.85 -0.21
N MET A 49 8.48 -10.05 0.76
CA MET A 49 8.58 -10.37 2.20
C MET A 49 7.83 -11.65 2.56
N SER A 50 6.59 -11.80 2.07
CA SER A 50 5.72 -12.93 2.38
C SER A 50 5.90 -14.13 1.43
N LYS A 51 6.76 -14.02 0.41
CA LYS A 51 6.99 -15.04 -0.64
C LYS A 51 5.71 -15.50 -1.34
N VAL A 52 4.72 -14.61 -1.46
CA VAL A 52 3.44 -14.87 -2.13
C VAL A 52 3.19 -13.83 -3.20
N LYS A 53 2.58 -14.27 -4.30
CA LYS A 53 2.03 -13.36 -5.31
C LYS A 53 0.71 -12.80 -4.77
N ILE A 54 0.67 -11.49 -4.58
CA ILE A 54 -0.53 -10.80 -4.11
C ILE A 54 -1.26 -10.25 -5.36
N PRO A 55 -2.48 -10.73 -5.66
CA PRO A 55 -3.26 -10.23 -6.78
C PRO A 55 -3.69 -8.78 -6.52
N VAL A 56 -3.32 -7.89 -7.44
CA VAL A 56 -3.61 -6.45 -7.36
C VAL A 56 -5.11 -6.19 -7.31
N ASP A 57 -5.91 -6.92 -8.08
CA ASP A 57 -7.37 -6.81 -8.14
C ASP A 57 -8.07 -7.17 -6.82
N VAL A 58 -7.39 -7.90 -5.93
CA VAL A 58 -7.93 -8.29 -4.62
C VAL A 58 -7.61 -7.26 -3.54
N VAL A 59 -6.57 -6.44 -3.75
CA VAL A 59 -5.97 -5.62 -2.68
C VAL A 59 -6.00 -4.13 -2.99
N ILE A 60 -5.91 -3.72 -4.26
CA ILE A 60 -5.89 -2.31 -4.65
C ILE A 60 -7.29 -1.83 -5.05
N ARG A 61 -7.71 -0.72 -4.46
CA ARG A 61 -8.93 -0.01 -4.86
C ARG A 61 -8.69 0.84 -6.12
N ASN A 62 -9.66 0.85 -7.03
CA ASN A 62 -9.69 1.81 -8.13
C ASN A 62 -9.82 3.25 -7.59
N GLY A 63 -9.04 4.18 -8.15
CA GLY A 63 -9.04 5.58 -7.76
C GLY A 63 -8.17 5.92 -6.54
N GLY A 64 -7.34 4.99 -6.07
CA GLY A 64 -6.37 5.29 -5.01
C GLY A 64 -6.97 5.45 -3.62
N TYR A 65 -6.23 6.12 -2.75
CA TYR A 65 -6.49 6.28 -1.31
C TYR A 65 -6.29 7.73 -0.89
N GLU A 66 -7.20 8.26 -0.10
CA GLU A 66 -7.15 9.67 0.33
C GLU A 66 -6.27 9.86 1.56
N THR A 67 -6.18 8.84 2.42
CA THR A 67 -5.40 8.92 3.67
C THR A 67 -4.49 7.72 3.87
N LYS A 68 -3.44 7.92 4.67
CA LYS A 68 -2.53 6.86 5.10
C LYS A 68 -3.26 5.75 5.83
N GLU A 69 -4.19 6.11 6.71
CA GLU A 69 -4.97 5.15 7.50
C GLU A 69 -5.83 4.29 6.58
N GLU A 70 -6.52 4.89 5.61
CA GLU A 70 -7.33 4.18 4.62
C GLU A 70 -6.48 3.21 3.80
N PHE A 71 -5.33 3.69 3.30
CA PHE A 71 -4.38 2.88 2.55
C PHE A 71 -3.90 1.68 3.37
N VAL A 72 -3.42 1.93 4.60
CA VAL A 72 -2.88 0.89 5.46
C VAL A 72 -3.96 -0.12 5.82
N GLU A 73 -5.16 0.32 6.20
CA GLU A 73 -6.24 -0.57 6.63
C GLU A 73 -6.76 -1.45 5.49
N LEU A 74 -7.12 -0.85 4.35
CA LEU A 74 -7.71 -1.57 3.22
C LEU A 74 -6.71 -2.55 2.60
N VAL A 75 -5.48 -2.11 2.38
CA VAL A 75 -4.43 -2.95 1.78
C VAL A 75 -4.06 -4.08 2.73
N THR A 76 -3.88 -3.80 4.03
CA THR A 76 -3.59 -4.85 5.02
C THR A 76 -4.71 -5.89 5.06
N SER A 77 -5.97 -5.45 5.06
CA SER A 77 -7.13 -6.34 5.08
C SER A 77 -7.15 -7.25 3.85
N GLY A 78 -6.93 -6.70 2.65
CA GLY A 78 -6.85 -7.46 1.40
C GLY A 78 -5.74 -8.52 1.41
N ILE A 79 -4.55 -8.14 1.89
CA ILE A 79 -3.39 -9.05 1.99
C ILE A 79 -3.67 -10.18 2.98
N LEU A 80 -4.16 -9.86 4.17
CA LEU A 80 -4.48 -10.87 5.19
C LEU A 80 -5.57 -11.83 4.72
N LYS A 81 -6.59 -11.34 4.02
CA LYS A 81 -7.64 -12.17 3.43
C LYS A 81 -7.06 -13.13 2.38
N HIS A 82 -6.18 -12.63 1.50
CA HIS A 82 -5.51 -13.48 0.50
C HIS A 82 -4.62 -14.55 1.16
N LEU A 83 -3.83 -14.18 2.18
CA LEU A 83 -2.97 -15.11 2.91
C LEU A 83 -3.77 -16.20 3.65
N LYS A 84 -4.91 -15.84 4.24
CA LYS A 84 -5.81 -16.83 4.86
C LYS A 84 -6.34 -17.82 3.84
N ASN A 85 -6.78 -17.36 2.66
CA ASN A 85 -7.29 -18.25 1.62
C ASN A 85 -6.21 -19.23 1.13
N LYS A 86 -4.96 -18.77 0.96
CA LYS A 86 -3.81 -19.61 0.58
C LYS A 86 -3.42 -20.67 1.60
N THR A 87 -3.78 -20.51 2.87
CA THR A 87 -3.45 -21.50 3.92
C THR A 87 -4.47 -22.65 3.96
N HIS A 88 -5.58 -22.53 3.23
CA HIS A 88 -6.62 -23.55 3.10
C HIS A 88 -6.58 -24.33 1.77
N GLU A 89 -5.58 -24.07 0.92
CA GLU A 89 -5.24 -24.87 -0.28
C GLU A 89 -4.01 -25.75 -0.01
#